data_AF-A0A522QZM0-F1
#
_entry.id   AF-A0A522QZM0-F1
#
_cell.length_a   1.000
_cell.length_b   1.000
_cell.length_c   1.000
_cell.angle_alpha   90.00
_cell.angle_beta   90.00
_cell.angle_gamma   90.00
#
_symmetry.space_group_name_H-M   'P 1'
#
loop_
_entity.id
_entity.type
_entity.pdbx_description
1 polymer ?
#
loop_
_entity_poly.entity_id
_entity_poly.type
_entity_poly.pdbx_seq_one_letter_code
_entity_poly.pdbx_strand_id
1 'polypeptide(L)'
;MKKIIISGLVAGVLLLVLSILGLYLTIWLFPNIAMQYFDPAFNDQSRRVMIYYIHPFIIALALSWFWNRFKQVLTGSFLTRGIEFGLIYALIAKFPAMWLIYSSLSVSLSMVTTWFVFGLLQGIIAGLVFEKMNP
;
A
#
# COMPACT_ATOMS: atom_id res chain seq x y z
N MET A 1 -3.76 -21.52 -7.09
CA MET A 1 -2.39 -20.99 -6.84
C MET A 1 -1.86 -20.11 -7.98
N LYS A 2 -1.83 -20.59 -9.24
CA LYS A 2 -1.32 -19.79 -10.38
C LYS A 2 -1.97 -18.40 -10.50
N LYS A 3 -3.31 -18.32 -10.39
CA LYS A 3 -4.04 -17.04 -10.44
C LYS A 3 -3.58 -16.06 -9.34
N ILE A 4 -3.44 -16.54 -8.10
CA ILE A 4 -2.99 -15.76 -6.93
C ILE A 4 -1.59 -15.17 -7.17
N ILE A 5 -0.64 -16.01 -7.59
CA ILE A 5 0.74 -15.57 -7.80
C ILE A 5 0.82 -14.54 -8.94
N ILE A 6 0.17 -14.82 -10.07
CA ILE A 6 0.23 -13.92 -11.23
C ILE A 6 -0.46 -12.59 -10.93
N SER A 7 -1.66 -12.60 -10.34
CA SER A 7 -2.35 -11.35 -10.00
C SER A 7 -1.61 -10.56 -8.94
N GLY A 8 -1.00 -11.23 -7.96
CA GLY A 8 -0.16 -10.59 -6.95
C GLY A 8 1.10 -9.95 -7.54
N LEU A 9 1.78 -10.61 -8.48
CA LEU A 9 2.95 -10.03 -9.16
C LEU A 9 2.58 -8.82 -10.02
N VAL A 10 1.49 -8.91 -10.80
CA VAL A 10 1.00 -7.79 -11.61
C VAL A 10 0.60 -6.60 -10.75
N ALA A 11 -0.14 -6.85 -9.66
CA ALA A 11 -0.44 -5.81 -8.68
C ALA A 11 0.84 -5.23 -8.08
N GLY A 12 1.84 -6.07 -7.72
CA GLY A 12 3.12 -5.62 -7.18
C GLY A 12 3.87 -4.65 -8.10
N VAL A 13 3.89 -4.91 -9.41
CA VAL A 13 4.46 -3.98 -10.40
C VAL A 13 3.71 -2.64 -10.41
N LEU A 14 2.38 -2.69 -10.44
CA LEU A 14 1.57 -1.46 -10.44
C LEU A 14 1.72 -0.67 -9.14
N LEU A 15 1.82 -1.35 -7.99
CA LEU A 15 2.07 -0.72 -6.71
C LEU A 15 3.48 -0.12 -6.63
N LEU A 16 4.49 -0.75 -7.24
CA LEU A 16 5.82 -0.16 -7.34
C LEU A 16 5.81 1.13 -8.17
N VAL A 17 5.15 1.11 -9.33
CA VAL A 17 4.96 2.32 -10.15
C VAL A 17 4.24 3.40 -9.35
N LEU A 18 3.16 3.05 -8.65
CA LEU A 18 2.43 3.97 -7.78
C LEU A 18 3.33 4.55 -6.68
N SER A 19 4.21 3.75 -6.08
CA SER A 19 5.16 4.21 -5.04
C SER A 19 6.16 5.20 -5.59
N ILE A 20 6.68 4.96 -6.79
CA ILE A 20 7.59 5.91 -7.45
C ILE A 20 6.84 7.21 -7.79
N LEU A 21 5.64 7.13 -8.34
CA LEU A 21 4.81 8.31 -8.61
C LEU A 21 4.44 9.06 -7.33
N GLY A 22 4.09 8.34 -6.26
CA GLY A 22 3.75 8.90 -4.96
C GLY A 22 4.89 9.67 -4.31
N LEU A 23 6.14 9.20 -4.50
CA LEU A 23 7.33 9.93 -4.08
C LEU A 23 7.42 11.30 -4.77
N TYR A 24 7.40 11.33 -6.10
CA TYR A 24 7.48 12.58 -6.86
C TYR A 24 6.30 13.50 -6.58
N LEU A 25 5.09 12.94 -6.44
CA LEU A 25 3.89 13.69 -6.12
C LEU A 25 3.97 14.33 -4.73
N THR A 26 4.55 13.63 -3.75
CA THR A 26 4.74 14.15 -2.39
C THR A 26 5.75 15.29 -2.37
N ILE A 27 6.86 15.17 -3.11
CA ILE A 27 7.85 16.25 -3.25
C ILE A 27 7.19 17.50 -3.84
N TRP A 28 6.34 17.32 -4.85
CA TRP A 28 5.71 18.43 -5.55
C TRP A 28 4.55 19.08 -4.77
N LEU A 29 3.64 18.28 -4.22
CA LEU A 29 2.44 18.77 -3.52
C LEU A 29 2.69 19.14 -2.06
N PHE A 30 3.59 18.41 -1.39
CA PHE A 30 3.80 18.50 0.05
C PHE A 30 5.29 18.60 0.41
N PRO A 31 6.02 19.63 -0.07
CA PRO A 31 7.47 19.75 0.13
C PRO A 31 7.87 19.76 1.61
N ASN A 32 7.05 20.35 2.49
CA ASN A 32 7.29 20.34 3.93
C ASN A 32 7.20 18.93 4.56
N ILE A 33 6.39 18.04 4.00
CA ILE A 33 6.34 16.63 4.40
C ILE A 33 7.53 15.89 3.81
N ALA A 34 7.89 16.16 2.54
CA ALA A 34 9.05 15.56 1.89
C ALA A 34 10.35 15.85 2.65
N MET A 35 10.52 17.07 3.18
CA MET A 35 11.71 17.45 3.95
C MET A 35 11.89 16.63 5.23
N GLN A 36 10.82 16.11 5.82
CA GLN A 36 10.91 15.29 7.04
C GLN A 36 11.55 13.92 6.80
N TYR A 37 11.60 13.42 5.56
CA TYR A 37 12.29 12.15 5.26
C TYR A 37 13.81 12.27 5.23
N PHE A 38 14.37 13.48 5.30
CA PHE A 38 15.81 13.67 5.49
C PHE A 38 16.25 13.47 6.95
N ASP A 39 15.30 13.25 7.87
CA ASP A 39 15.63 12.90 9.25
C ASP A 39 16.48 11.61 9.31
N PRO A 40 17.53 11.56 10.14
CA PRO A 40 18.38 10.37 10.29
C PRO A 40 17.61 9.09 10.61
N ALA A 41 16.42 9.18 11.22
CA ALA A 41 15.54 8.03 11.48
C ALA A 41 15.12 7.28 10.20
N PHE A 42 15.13 7.94 9.04
CA PHE A 42 14.76 7.34 7.74
C PHE A 42 15.95 7.10 6.81
N ASN A 43 17.08 7.76 7.07
CA ASN A 43 18.26 7.75 6.22
C ASN A 43 19.48 7.09 6.91
N ASP A 44 19.24 5.99 7.62
CA ASP A 44 20.32 5.06 7.96
C ASP A 44 20.71 4.35 6.66
N GLN A 45 21.99 4.46 6.26
CA GLN A 45 22.62 3.79 5.11
C GLN A 45 22.66 2.25 5.28
N SER A 46 21.54 1.66 5.65
CA SER A 46 21.43 0.28 6.07
C SER A 46 21.43 -0.64 4.85
N ARG A 47 21.99 -1.84 5.04
CA ARG A 47 21.90 -2.93 4.07
C ARG A 47 20.46 -3.38 3.75
N ARG A 48 19.44 -2.82 4.42
CA ARG A 48 18.03 -3.22 4.31
C ARG A 48 17.23 -2.41 3.28
N VAL A 49 17.84 -1.43 2.61
CA VAL A 49 17.17 -0.61 1.58
C VAL A 49 16.52 -1.46 0.48
N MET A 50 17.10 -2.60 0.11
CA MET A 50 16.47 -3.50 -0.87
C MET A 50 15.11 -4.04 -0.41
N ILE A 51 14.95 -4.31 0.90
CA ILE A 51 13.68 -4.81 1.46
C ILE A 51 12.58 -3.75 1.31
N TYR A 52 12.95 -2.47 1.41
CA TYR A 52 12.04 -1.38 1.13
C TYR A 52 11.56 -1.44 -0.33
N TYR A 53 12.43 -1.59 -1.32
CA TYR A 53 11.97 -1.61 -2.73
C TYR A 53 11.15 -2.85 -3.10
N ILE A 54 11.34 -3.96 -2.40
CA ILE A 54 10.57 -5.21 -2.63
C ILE A 54 9.20 -5.18 -1.95
N HIS A 55 8.98 -4.28 -0.98
CA HIS A 55 7.73 -4.23 -0.19
C HIS A 55 6.43 -4.22 -1.03
N PRO A 56 6.31 -3.55 -2.20
CA PRO A 56 5.06 -3.52 -2.94
C PRO A 56 4.63 -4.92 -3.40
N PHE A 57 5.60 -5.79 -3.72
CA PHE A 57 5.35 -7.18 -4.10
C PHE A 57 4.91 -8.03 -2.92
N ILE A 58 5.51 -7.82 -1.75
CA ILE A 58 5.15 -8.54 -0.52
C ILE A 58 3.70 -8.23 -0.16
N ILE A 59 3.33 -6.95 -0.15
CA ILE A 59 1.97 -6.51 0.13
C ILE A 59 1.00 -7.05 -0.93
N ALA A 60 1.32 -6.90 -2.23
CA ALA A 60 0.44 -7.35 -3.30
C ALA A 60 0.19 -8.86 -3.29
N LEU A 61 1.20 -9.67 -2.99
CA LEU A 61 1.04 -11.13 -2.86
C LEU A 61 0.18 -11.51 -1.65
N ALA A 62 0.40 -10.87 -0.50
CA ALA A 62 -0.43 -11.08 0.69
C ALA A 62 -1.89 -10.72 0.43
N LEU A 63 -2.13 -9.55 -0.19
CA LEU A 63 -3.46 -9.10 -0.55
C LEU A 63 -4.11 -9.99 -1.61
N SER A 64 -3.35 -10.49 -2.58
CA SER A 64 -3.90 -11.41 -3.58
C SER A 64 -4.35 -12.73 -2.97
N TRP A 65 -3.65 -13.21 -1.94
CA TRP A 65 -4.05 -14.40 -1.19
C TRP A 65 -5.33 -14.14 -0.39
N PHE A 66 -5.40 -13.00 0.29
CA PHE A 66 -6.59 -12.56 1.03
C PHE A 66 -7.80 -12.41 0.10
N TRP A 67 -7.63 -11.74 -1.05
CA TRP A 67 -8.65 -11.62 -2.09
C TRP A 67 -9.26 -12.97 -2.48
N ASN A 68 -8.42 -13.99 -2.72
CA ASN A 68 -8.90 -15.31 -3.14
C ASN A 68 -9.84 -15.98 -2.13
N ARG A 69 -9.77 -15.60 -0.85
CA ARG A 69 -10.64 -16.12 0.21
C ARG A 69 -11.93 -15.32 0.36
N PHE A 70 -11.90 -14.01 0.13
CA PHE A 70 -13.00 -13.10 0.46
C PHE A 70 -13.76 -12.53 -0.75
N LYS A 71 -13.27 -12.72 -1.98
CA LYS A 71 -13.90 -12.20 -3.21
C LYS A 71 -15.37 -12.59 -3.43
N GLN A 72 -15.82 -13.70 -2.84
CA GLN A 72 -17.23 -14.13 -2.90
C GLN A 72 -18.15 -13.33 -1.97
N VAL A 73 -17.58 -12.70 -0.94
CA VAL A 73 -18.31 -11.88 0.04
C VAL A 73 -18.49 -10.44 -0.46
N LEU A 74 -17.53 -9.95 -1.25
CA LEU A 74 -17.59 -8.60 -1.83
C LEU A 74 -18.68 -8.52 -2.90
N THR A 75 -19.53 -7.50 -2.84
CA THR A 75 -20.68 -7.37 -3.76
C THR A 75 -20.60 -6.10 -4.60
N GLY A 76 -21.34 -6.09 -5.72
CA GLY A 76 -21.44 -4.94 -6.61
C GLY A 76 -20.50 -4.98 -7.81
N SER A 77 -20.28 -3.80 -8.38
CA SER A 77 -19.49 -3.58 -9.59
C SER A 77 -17.98 -3.77 -9.40
N PHE A 78 -17.25 -3.81 -10.51
CA PHE A 78 -15.78 -3.80 -10.55
C PHE A 78 -15.17 -2.74 -9.62
N LEU A 79 -15.65 -1.49 -9.72
CA LEU A 79 -15.09 -0.37 -8.96
C LEU A 79 -15.43 -0.48 -7.47
N THR A 80 -16.67 -0.82 -7.15
CA THR A 80 -17.12 -0.92 -5.74
C THR A 80 -16.40 -2.04 -5.01
N ARG A 81 -16.20 -3.21 -5.64
CA ARG A 81 -15.46 -4.34 -5.05
C ARG A 81 -13.99 -3.99 -4.80
N GLY A 82 -13.34 -3.29 -5.72
CA GLY A 82 -11.97 -2.80 -5.53
C GLY A 82 -11.85 -1.78 -4.40
N ILE A 83 -12.79 -0.84 -4.31
CA ILE A 83 -12.83 0.16 -3.22
C ILE A 83 -13.09 -0.51 -1.88
N GLU A 84 -14.10 -1.37 -1.78
CA GLU A 84 -14.45 -2.10 -0.56
C GLU A 84 -13.25 -2.91 -0.04
N PHE A 85 -12.56 -3.63 -0.93
CA PHE A 85 -11.35 -4.36 -0.60
C PHE A 85 -10.24 -3.45 -0.06
N GLY A 86 -10.00 -2.31 -0.71
CA GLY A 86 -9.02 -1.34 -0.26
C GLY A 86 -9.34 -0.74 1.10
N LEU A 87 -10.61 -0.46 1.38
CA LEU A 87 -11.09 0.02 2.68
C LEU A 87 -10.91 -1.04 3.77
N ILE A 88 -11.25 -2.31 3.49
CA ILE A 88 -11.00 -3.42 4.42
C ILE A 88 -9.52 -3.46 4.77
N TYR A 89 -8.62 -3.50 3.77
CA TYR A 89 -7.17 -3.47 4.01
C TYR A 89 -6.73 -2.25 4.83
N ALA A 90 -7.23 -1.07 4.49
CA ALA A 90 -6.87 0.15 5.17
C ALA A 90 -7.27 0.11 6.65
N LEU A 91 -8.47 -0.39 6.97
CA LEU A 91 -8.98 -0.46 8.34
C LEU A 91 -8.32 -1.56 9.16
N ILE A 92 -8.12 -2.76 8.62
CA ILE A 92 -7.65 -3.90 9.41
C ILE A 92 -6.12 -3.95 9.54
N ALA A 93 -5.40 -3.41 8.57
CA ALA A 93 -3.94 -3.50 8.52
C ALA A 93 -3.27 -2.14 8.61
N LYS A 94 -3.66 -1.18 7.74
CA LYS A 94 -2.95 0.10 7.71
C LYS A 94 -3.26 0.97 8.91
N PHE A 95 -4.51 1.06 9.34
CA PHE A 95 -4.89 1.90 10.47
C PHE A 95 -4.18 1.46 11.76
N PRO A 96 -4.18 0.17 12.16
CA PRO A 96 -3.41 -0.29 13.31
C PRO A 96 -1.89 -0.07 13.16
N ALA A 97 -1.34 -0.32 11.97
CA ALA A 97 0.08 -0.11 11.72
C ALA A 97 0.49 1.37 11.86
N MET A 98 -0.32 2.28 11.32
CA MET A 98 -0.09 3.72 11.42
C MET A 98 -0.25 4.21 12.86
N TRP A 99 -1.21 3.67 13.59
CA TRP A 99 -1.40 3.96 15.01
C TRP A 99 -0.16 3.59 15.83
N LEU A 100 0.36 2.37 15.63
CA LEU A 100 1.57 1.91 16.30
C LEU A 100 2.78 2.76 15.93
N ILE A 101 2.97 3.08 14.64
CA ILE A 101 4.08 3.91 14.19
C ILE A 101 4.02 5.31 14.80
N TYR A 102 2.85 5.96 14.78
CA TYR A 102 2.68 7.29 15.39
C TYR A 102 2.93 7.28 16.91
N SER A 103 2.57 6.18 17.58
CA SER A 103 2.82 6.02 19.02
C SER A 103 4.26 5.71 19.41
N SER A 104 5.10 5.25 18.46
CA SER A 104 6.44 4.73 18.74
C SER A 104 7.58 5.50 18.09
N LEU A 105 7.33 6.18 16.96
CA LEU A 105 8.32 6.96 16.23
C LEU A 105 8.02 8.46 16.36
N SER A 106 9.07 9.28 16.36
CA SER A 106 8.94 10.74 16.36
C SER A 106 8.59 11.25 14.95
N VAL A 107 7.35 11.01 14.53
CA VAL A 107 6.84 11.38 13.22
C VAL A 107 5.63 12.28 13.34
N SER A 108 5.48 13.21 12.40
CA SER A 108 4.33 14.11 12.41
C SER A 108 3.03 13.39 12.04
N LEU A 109 1.90 13.85 12.59
CA LEU A 109 0.59 13.33 12.23
C LEU A 109 0.29 13.48 10.73
N SER A 110 0.78 14.55 10.10
CA SER A 110 0.62 14.77 8.68
C SER A 110 1.38 13.72 7.86
N MET A 111 2.62 13.38 8.24
CA MET A 111 3.38 12.31 7.59
C MET A 111 2.66 10.96 7.68
N VAL A 112 2.23 10.56 8.88
CA VAL A 112 1.51 9.28 9.07
C VAL A 112 0.18 9.26 8.30
N THR A 113 -0.51 10.40 8.22
CA THR A 113 -1.74 10.53 7.42
C THR A 113 -1.46 10.31 5.93
N THR A 114 -0.36 10.85 5.39
CA THR A 114 0.00 10.60 3.98
C THR A 114 0.27 9.12 3.72
N TRP A 115 0.94 8.41 4.64
CA TRP A 115 1.17 6.97 4.54
C TRP A 115 -0.12 6.15 4.60
N PHE A 116 -1.07 6.57 5.44
CA PHE A 116 -2.38 5.95 5.53
C PHE A 116 -3.15 6.07 4.21
N VAL A 117 -3.26 7.30 3.69
CA VAL A 117 -3.95 7.59 2.41
C VAL A 117 -3.28 6.84 1.26
N PHE A 118 -1.94 6.89 1.19
CA PHE A 118 -1.19 6.16 0.17
C PHE A 118 -1.44 4.64 0.26
N GLY A 119 -1.47 4.10 1.48
CA GLY A 119 -1.82 2.70 1.73
C GLY A 119 -3.22 2.32 1.28
N LEU A 120 -4.21 3.17 1.53
CA LEU A 120 -5.57 2.97 1.04
C LEU A 120 -5.60 2.91 -0.49
N LEU A 121 -4.94 3.85 -1.17
CA LEU A 121 -4.85 3.87 -2.63
C LEU A 121 -4.17 2.59 -3.18
N GLN A 122 -3.10 2.12 -2.53
CA GLN A 122 -2.47 0.84 -2.88
C GLN A 122 -3.46 -0.33 -2.73
N GLY A 123 -4.23 -0.37 -1.64
CA GLY A 123 -5.25 -1.40 -1.42
C GLY A 123 -6.34 -1.40 -2.49
N ILE A 124 -6.83 -0.22 -2.88
CA ILE A 124 -7.85 -0.07 -3.92
C ILE A 124 -7.31 -0.57 -5.27
N ILE A 125 -6.12 -0.12 -5.67
CA ILE A 125 -5.51 -0.52 -6.95
C ILE A 125 -5.27 -2.03 -6.97
N ALA A 126 -4.76 -2.61 -5.89
CA ALA A 126 -4.60 -4.05 -5.78
C ALA A 126 -5.94 -4.79 -5.92
N GLY A 127 -6.99 -4.32 -5.24
CA GLY A 127 -8.34 -4.88 -5.36
C GLY A 127 -8.89 -4.85 -6.79
N LEU A 128 -8.72 -3.72 -7.50
CA LEU A 128 -9.12 -3.60 -8.90
C LEU A 128 -8.37 -4.57 -9.82
N VAL A 129 -7.07 -4.75 -9.60
CA VAL A 129 -6.27 -5.74 -10.35
C VAL A 129 -6.76 -7.16 -10.08
N PHE A 130 -7.05 -7.48 -8.82
CA PHE A 130 -7.51 -8.82 -8.46
C PHE A 130 -8.91 -9.13 -8.98
N GLU A 131 -9.83 -8.17 -8.96
CA GLU A 131 -11.14 -8.33 -9.59
C GLU A 131 -11.00 -8.59 -11.09
N LYS A 132 -10.09 -7.88 -11.77
CA LYS A 132 -9.90 -8.06 -13.22
C LYS A 132 -9.31 -9.44 -13.57
N MET A 133 -8.39 -9.94 -12.76
CA MET A 133 -7.58 -11.13 -13.08
C MET A 133 -8.05 -12.41 -12.38
N ASN A 134 -8.75 -12.29 -11.25
CA ASN A 134 -9.23 -13.38 -10.42
C ASN A 134 -10.57 -13.03 -9.74
N PRO A 135 -11.64 -12.73 -10.51
CA PRO A 135 -12.96 -12.35 -9.96
C PRO A 135 -13.54 -13.43 -9.05
#